data_AF-A0A081I596-F1
#
_entry.id   AF-A0A081I596-F1
#
_cell.length_a   1.000
_cell.length_b   1.000
_cell.length_c   1.000
_cell.angle_alpha   90.00
_cell.angle_beta   90.00
_cell.angle_gamma   90.00
#
_symmetry.space_group_name_H-M   'P 1'
#
loop_
_entity.id
_entity.type
_entity.pdbx_description
1 polymer ?
#
loop_
_entity_poly.entity_id
_entity_poly.type
_entity_poly.pdbx_seq_one_letter_code
_entity_poly.pdbx_strand_id
1 'polypeptide(L)'
;MFTSPVAANLLPETQGVVRGKAALRRYWIATLERIPDLRFTVEGVYQGVNTIVIAYRNQNGDLVNEVLIFDGDAIVEGHGTYRSDCS
;
A
#
# COMPACT_ATOMS: atom_id res chain seq x y z
N MET A 1 -10.49 4.50 0.09
CA MET A 1 -10.24 3.46 1.11
C MET A 1 -8.86 2.89 0.89
N PHE A 2 -8.12 2.51 1.91
CA PHE A 2 -6.85 1.82 1.75
C PHE A 2 -6.88 0.46 2.46
N THR A 3 -6.36 -0.60 1.84
CA THR A 3 -6.24 -1.91 2.50
C THR A 3 -4.84 -2.48 2.41
N SER A 4 -4.33 -3.05 3.49
CA SER A 4 -3.03 -3.71 3.48
C SER A 4 -2.91 -4.76 4.58
N PRO A 5 -2.32 -5.94 4.30
CA PRO A 5 -1.95 -6.91 5.34
C PRO A 5 -1.00 -6.31 6.38
N VAL A 6 -0.10 -5.41 5.97
CA VAL A 6 0.82 -4.71 6.87
C VAL A 6 0.05 -3.74 7.77
N ALA A 7 -0.99 -3.09 7.26
CA ALA A 7 -1.89 -2.27 8.08
C ALA A 7 -2.63 -3.11 9.13
N ALA A 8 -3.04 -4.35 8.80
CA ALA A 8 -3.66 -5.26 9.75
C ALA A 8 -2.71 -5.65 10.89
N ASN A 9 -1.42 -5.82 10.60
CA ASN A 9 -0.40 -6.14 11.59
C ASN A 9 0.00 -4.93 12.46
N LEU A 10 0.09 -3.75 11.86
CA LEU A 10 0.52 -2.52 12.55
C LEU A 10 -0.60 -1.91 13.40
N LEU A 11 -1.84 -1.98 12.93
CA LEU A 11 -3.04 -1.43 13.58
C LEU A 11 -4.16 -2.49 13.54
N PRO A 12 -4.13 -3.49 14.45
CA PRO A 12 -5.09 -4.60 14.47
C PRO A 12 -6.56 -4.15 14.51
N GLU A 13 -6.84 -3.01 15.14
CA GLU A 13 -8.17 -2.40 15.22
C GLU A 13 -8.74 -1.98 13.86
N THR A 14 -7.87 -1.78 12.85
CA THR A 14 -8.29 -1.45 11.49
C THR A 14 -8.71 -2.68 10.69
N GLN A 15 -8.36 -3.88 11.15
CA GLN A 15 -8.50 -5.15 10.41
C GLN A 15 -7.92 -5.05 8.98
N GLY A 16 -6.88 -4.24 8.81
CA GLY A 16 -6.25 -3.99 7.51
C GLY A 16 -6.99 -3.00 6.62
N VAL A 17 -8.03 -2.31 7.11
CA VAL A 17 -8.83 -1.34 6.35
C VAL A 17 -8.71 0.05 6.95
N VAL A 18 -8.11 0.97 6.20
CA VAL A 18 -7.93 2.38 6.58
C VAL A 18 -8.86 3.26 5.75
N ARG A 19 -9.78 3.97 6.41
CA ARG A 19 -10.78 4.82 5.76
C ARG A 19 -10.51 6.31 5.99
N GLY A 20 -10.44 7.05 4.89
CA GLY A 20 -10.26 8.51 4.88
C GLY A 20 -8.80 8.96 4.96
N LYS A 21 -8.53 10.14 4.38
CA LYS A 21 -7.17 10.71 4.26
C LYS A 21 -6.49 10.92 5.62
N ALA A 22 -7.24 11.31 6.64
CA ALA A 22 -6.70 11.53 7.99
C ALA A 22 -6.20 10.23 8.64
N ALA A 23 -6.97 9.13 8.51
CA ALA A 23 -6.56 7.84 9.03
C ALA A 23 -5.35 7.27 8.25
N LEU A 24 -5.37 7.44 6.92
CA LEU A 24 -4.24 7.05 6.06
C LEU A 24 -2.97 7.79 6.43
N ARG A 25 -3.05 9.10 6.65
CA ARG A 25 -1.91 9.91 7.09
C ARG A 25 -1.34 9.43 8.42
N ARG A 26 -2.19 9.14 9.41
CA ARG A 26 -1.74 8.61 10.71
C ARG A 26 -1.05 7.26 10.56
N TYR A 27 -1.62 6.36 9.77
CA TYR A 27 -1.02 5.06 9.47
C TYR A 27 0.37 5.21 8.83
N TRP A 28 0.51 6.06 7.81
CA TRP A 28 1.79 6.30 7.16
C TRP A 28 2.82 6.94 8.08
N ILE A 29 2.44 7.93 8.90
CA ILE A 29 3.36 8.54 9.87
C ILE A 29 3.89 7.48 10.85
N ALA A 30 3.01 6.67 11.43
CA ALA A 30 3.41 5.61 12.36
C ALA A 30 4.29 4.54 11.68
N THR A 31 4.10 4.29 10.39
CA THR A 31 4.92 3.35 9.62
C THR A 31 6.29 3.94 9.30
N LEU A 32 6.35 5.22 8.91
CA LEU A 32 7.57 5.95 8.59
C LEU A 32 8.48 6.08 9.82
N GLU A 33 7.93 6.35 11.00
CA GLU A 33 8.70 6.41 12.25
C GLU A 33 9.36 5.06 12.60
N ARG A 34 8.73 3.95 12.21
CA ARG A 34 9.22 2.59 12.50
C ARG A 34 10.24 2.08 11.49
N ILE A 35 10.27 2.66 10.28
CA ILE A 35 11.15 2.23 9.19
C ILE A 35 11.98 3.44 8.74
N PRO A 36 13.06 3.78 9.47
CA PRO A 36 13.87 4.97 9.17
C PRO A 36 14.63 4.86 7.85
N ASP A 37 14.91 3.64 7.38
CA ASP A 37 15.55 3.37 6.09
C ASP A 37 14.51 3.02 5.00
N LEU A 38 13.34 3.66 5.03
CA LEU A 38 12.30 3.38 4.05
C LEU A 38 12.78 3.76 2.64
N ARG A 39 12.95 2.73 1.80
CA ARG A 39 13.38 2.88 0.42
C ARG A 39 12.49 2.05 -0.50
N PHE A 40 12.15 2.65 -1.64
CA PHE A 40 11.41 1.98 -2.69
C PHE A 40 12.22 1.96 -3.97
N THR A 41 12.30 0.80 -4.61
CA THR A 41 12.82 0.66 -5.97
C THR A 41 11.67 0.22 -6.86
N VAL A 42 11.19 1.11 -7.72
CA VAL A 42 10.11 0.81 -8.67
C VAL A 42 10.63 -0.18 -9.72
N GLU A 43 9.95 -1.31 -9.85
CA GLU A 43 10.26 -2.35 -10.85
C GLU A 43 9.33 -2.27 -12.05
N GLY A 44 8.11 -1.78 -11.86
CA GLY A 44 7.14 -1.66 -12.94
C GLY A 44 5.94 -0.80 -12.59
N VAL A 45 5.36 -0.19 -13.61
CA VAL A 45 4.08 0.53 -13.52
C VAL A 45 3.18 -0.02 -14.61
N TYR A 46 2.00 -0.47 -14.23
CA TYR A 46 1.01 -1.08 -15.12
C TYR A 46 -0.26 -0.25 -15.09
N GLN A 47 -0.80 0.05 -16.27
CA GLN A 47 -2.02 0.83 -16.42
C GLN A 47 -3.15 -0.05 -16.93
N GLY A 48 -4.28 -0.03 -16.21
CA GLY A 48 -5.58 -0.49 -16.66
C GLY A 48 -6.49 0.68 -17.02
N VAL A 49 -7.78 0.40 -17.24
CA VAL A 49 -8.77 1.42 -17.65
C VAL A 49 -8.97 2.50 -16.59
N ASN A 50 -9.08 2.10 -15.32
CA ASN A 50 -9.26 2.98 -14.16
C ASN A 50 -8.35 2.56 -13.00
N THR A 51 -7.27 1.84 -13.30
CA THR A 51 -6.40 1.22 -12.29
C THR A 51 -4.95 1.46 -12.65
N ILE A 52 -4.12 1.77 -11.66
CA ILE A 52 -2.67 1.74 -11.78
C ILE A 52 -2.13 0.73 -10.78
N VAL A 53 -1.20 -0.12 -11.21
CA VAL A 53 -0.43 -0.99 -10.32
C VAL A 53 1.02 -0.55 -10.34
N ILE A 54 1.59 -0.28 -9.16
CA ILE A 54 3.00 0.04 -8.99
C ILE A 54 3.66 -1.16 -8.30
N ALA A 55 4.51 -1.88 -9.03
CA ALA A 55 5.35 -2.92 -8.48
C ALA A 55 6.67 -2.31 -8.01
N TYR A 56 7.03 -2.51 -6.75
CA TYR A 56 8.27 -2.02 -6.18
C TYR A 56 8.88 -3.01 -5.17
N ARG A 57 10.18 -2.88 -4.95
CA ARG A 57 10.85 -3.49 -3.79
C ARG A 57 10.95 -2.52 -2.64
N ASN A 58 10.61 -2.97 -1.43
CA ASN A 58 10.87 -2.21 -0.21
C ASN A 58 12.35 -2.30 0.20
N GLN A 59 12.71 -1.67 1.31
CA GLN A 59 14.07 -1.69 1.86
C GLN A 59 14.57 -3.08 2.26
N ASN A 60 13.67 -4.03 2.50
CA ASN A 60 14.01 -5.43 2.82
C ASN A 60 14.17 -6.29 1.54
N GLY A 61 13.92 -5.73 0.35
CA GLY A 61 13.92 -6.46 -0.91
C GLY A 61 12.62 -7.21 -1.23
N ASP A 62 11.60 -7.10 -0.37
CA ASP A 62 10.28 -7.72 -0.57
C ASP A 62 9.57 -7.06 -1.74
N LEU A 63 8.93 -7.88 -2.58
CA LEU A 63 8.12 -7.39 -3.69
C LEU A 63 6.72 -7.02 -3.21
N VAL A 64 6.33 -5.79 -3.48
CA VAL A 64 5.01 -5.23 -3.14
C VAL A 64 4.37 -4.67 -4.41
N ASN A 65 3.08 -4.91 -4.58
CA ASN A 65 2.29 -4.22 -5.59
C ASN A 65 1.28 -3.29 -4.91
N GLU A 66 1.38 -2.00 -5.18
CA GLU A 66 0.38 -1.01 -4.80
C GLU A 66 -0.64 -0.88 -5.93
N VAL A 67 -1.89 -1.29 -5.67
CA VAL A 67 -3.00 -1.18 -6.62
C VAL A 67 -3.81 0.06 -6.29
N LEU A 68 -3.97 0.97 -7.23
CA LEU A 68 -4.70 2.22 -7.08
C LEU A 68 -5.90 2.23 -8.03
N ILE A 69 -7.11 2.37 -7.49
CA ILE A 69 -8.36 2.47 -8.26
C ILE A 69 -8.79 3.93 -8.33
N PHE A 70 -9.12 4.37 -9.53
CA PHE A 70 -9.49 5.74 -9.85
C PHE A 70 -10.98 5.87 -10.19
N ASP A 71 -11.54 7.00 -9.79
CA ASP A 71 -12.80 7.54 -10.29
C ASP A 71 -12.51 8.93 -10.87
N GLY A 72 -12.48 9.02 -12.20
CA GLY A 72 -11.89 10.16 -12.91
C GLY A 72 -10.42 10.34 -12.53
N ASP A 73 -10.06 11.54 -12.09
CA ASP A 73 -8.69 11.89 -11.69
C ASP A 73 -8.40 11.58 -10.20
N ALA A 74 -9.38 11.07 -9.45
CA ALA A 74 -9.26 10.85 -8.02
C ALA A 74 -9.01 9.38 -7.69
N ILE A 75 -8.01 9.11 -6.84
CA ILE A 75 -7.83 7.78 -6.23
C ILE A 75 -8.93 7.56 -5.19
N VAL A 76 -9.79 6.59 -5.44
CA VAL A 76 -10.88 6.20 -4.54
C VAL A 76 -10.51 5.00 -3.68
N GLU A 77 -9.67 4.09 -4.19
CA GLU A 77 -9.18 2.92 -3.45
C GLU A 77 -7.69 2.67 -3.67
N GLY A 78 -7.03 2.15 -2.64
CA GLY A 78 -5.64 1.75 -2.67
C GLY A 78 -5.44 0.43 -1.95
N HIS A 79 -4.65 -0.47 -2.51
CA HIS A 79 -4.42 -1.79 -1.92
C HIS A 79 -2.93 -2.10 -1.97
N GLY A 80 -2.31 -2.20 -0.80
CA GLY A 80 -0.96 -2.76 -0.67
C GLY A 80 -1.05 -4.28 -0.69
N THR A 81 -0.60 -4.89 -1.77
CA THR A 81 -0.60 -6.34 -1.95
C THR A 81 0.81 -6.89 -1.89
N TYR A 82 0.97 -7.99 -1.16
CA TYR A 82 2.25 -8.63 -0.92
C TYR A 82 2.21 -10.02 -1.52
N ARG A 83 3.37 -10.56 -1.90
CA ARG A 83 3.43 -11.92 -2.40
C ARG A 83 2.98 -12.88 -1.30
N SER A 84 1.85 -13.55 -1.51
CA SER A 84 1.46 -14.69 -0.70
C SER A 84 2.33 -15.87 -1.09
N ASP A 85 2.84 -16.62 -0.12
CA ASP A 85 3.43 -17.92 -0.42
C ASP A 85 2.32 -18.79 -1.03
N CYS A 86 2.49 -19.17 -2.28
CA CYS A 86 1.62 -20.15 -2.92
C CYS A 86 2.09 -21.52 -2.40
N SER A 87 1.43 -22.03 -1.36
CA SER A 87 1.58 -23.42 -0.91
C SER A 87 0.76 -24.37 -1.78
#